data_AF-A0A968XD18-F1
#
_entry.id   AF-A0A968XD18-F1
#
_cell.length_a   1.000
_cell.length_b   1.000
_cell.length_c   1.000
_cell.angle_alpha   90.00
_cell.angle_beta   90.00
_cell.angle_gamma   90.00
#
_symmetry.space_group_name_H-M   'P 1'
#
loop_
_entity.id
_entity.type
_entity.pdbx_description
1 polymer ?
#
loop_
_entity_poly.entity_id
_entity_poly.type
_entity_poly.pdbx_seq_one_letter_code
_entity_poly.pdbx_strand_id
1 'polypeptide(L)'
;MKSLSRFLHDLGIVLHFQTDHILKHRLILKPNWGTTAVYKILDNPTVKTHLGQFSDTDLGLIWSDPQYADMRHELLQLMKEFKVCYEIPRRKGQYIAPHLLSAESPIINWNPNQNLILRYDYKNFMPKGILTRFIVEMHNDIENVSDPENALVWKTGVILTNGPTRAEITEHYYQRKIHIRVSGPAPATSLPSSPANSPKSTMNSTTT
;
A
#
# COMPACT_ATOMS: atom_id res chain seq x y z
N MET A 1 11.72 27.15 -5.03
CA MET A 1 10.70 28.03 -4.42
C MET A 1 9.38 27.26 -4.36
N LYS A 2 8.82 26.97 -3.18
CA LYS A 2 7.47 26.37 -3.12
C LYS A 2 6.46 27.45 -3.55
N SER A 3 5.53 27.12 -4.45
CA SER A 3 4.41 28.03 -4.75
C SER A 3 3.54 28.19 -3.50
N LEU A 4 2.89 29.34 -3.33
CA LEU A 4 1.97 29.59 -2.22
C LEU A 4 0.92 28.50 -2.09
N SER A 5 0.37 28.05 -3.23
CA SER A 5 -0.64 27.00 -3.25
C SER A 5 -0.12 25.64 -2.76
N ARG A 6 1.16 25.30 -3.00
CA ARG A 6 1.79 24.10 -2.43
C ARG A 6 1.95 24.22 -0.92
N PHE A 7 2.37 25.38 -0.45
CA PHE A 7 2.48 25.62 0.99
C PHE A 7 1.12 25.49 1.70
N LEU A 8 0.06 26.08 1.15
CA LEU A 8 -1.30 25.95 1.70
C LEU A 8 -1.83 24.51 1.62
N HIS A 9 -1.43 23.74 0.60
CA HIS A 9 -1.75 22.33 0.49
C HIS A 9 -1.06 21.48 1.56
N ASP A 10 0.24 21.70 1.77
CA ASP A 10 1.03 21.00 2.79
C ASP A 10 0.47 21.29 4.20
N LEU A 11 -0.10 22.47 4.42
CA LEU A 11 -0.79 22.85 5.67
C LEU A 11 -2.21 22.28 5.80
N GLY A 12 -2.75 21.65 4.76
CA GLY A 12 -4.12 21.14 4.74
C GLY A 12 -5.20 22.23 4.70
N ILE A 13 -4.85 23.46 4.29
CA ILE A 13 -5.79 24.59 4.16
C ILE A 13 -6.58 24.49 2.85
N VAL A 14 -5.92 24.03 1.78
CA VAL A 14 -6.52 23.79 0.46
C VAL A 14 -6.04 22.45 -0.08
N LEU A 15 -6.73 21.89 -1.08
CA LEU A 15 -6.22 20.73 -1.81
C LEU A 15 -5.81 21.18 -3.22
N HIS A 16 -4.53 20.99 -3.55
CA HIS A 16 -3.98 21.34 -4.86
C HIS A 16 -2.80 20.43 -5.21
N PHE A 17 -3.05 19.45 -6.08
CA PHE A 17 -2.07 18.44 -6.50
C PHE A 17 -1.39 18.88 -7.79
N GLN A 18 -0.28 19.62 -7.69
CA GLN A 18 0.31 20.29 -8.86
C GLN A 18 0.95 19.33 -9.88
N THR A 19 1.24 18.10 -9.47
CA THR A 19 1.88 17.07 -10.31
C THR A 19 0.87 16.13 -10.96
N ASP A 20 -0.37 16.08 -10.46
CA ASP A 20 -1.38 15.18 -10.98
C ASP A 20 -2.08 15.78 -12.21
N HIS A 21 -2.12 15.04 -13.31
CA HIS A 21 -2.63 15.53 -14.59
C HIS A 21 -4.11 15.92 -14.59
N ILE A 22 -4.93 15.32 -13.72
CA ILE A 22 -6.37 15.60 -13.59
C ILE A 22 -6.58 16.77 -12.62
N LEU A 23 -5.87 16.77 -11.49
CA LEU A 23 -6.08 17.69 -10.37
C LEU A 23 -5.22 18.96 -10.44
N LYS A 24 -4.18 19.02 -11.28
CA LYS A 24 -3.27 20.19 -11.38
C LYS A 24 -3.97 21.51 -11.72
N HIS A 25 -5.17 21.44 -12.32
CA HIS A 25 -5.97 22.61 -12.69
C HIS A 25 -7.17 22.83 -11.76
N ARG A 26 -7.16 22.20 -10.58
CA ARG A 26 -8.22 22.25 -9.59
C ARG A 26 -7.66 22.69 -8.24
N LEU A 27 -8.24 23.75 -7.70
CA LEU A 27 -7.93 24.23 -6.36
C LEU A 27 -9.18 24.05 -5.50
N ILE A 28 -9.17 23.03 -4.64
CA ILE A 28 -10.27 22.80 -3.69
C ILE A 28 -10.02 23.66 -2.46
N LEU A 29 -10.77 24.75 -2.34
CA LEU A 29 -10.62 25.73 -1.25
C LEU A 29 -11.11 25.23 0.10
N LYS A 30 -12.00 24.21 0.11
CA LYS A 30 -12.57 23.61 1.32
C LYS A 30 -12.19 22.12 1.36
N PRO A 31 -11.07 21.73 2.00
CA PRO A 31 -10.66 20.33 2.13
C PRO A 31 -11.76 19.42 2.68
N ASN A 32 -12.57 19.93 3.62
CA ASN A 32 -13.71 19.22 4.18
C ASN A 32 -14.73 18.76 3.14
N TRP A 33 -14.94 19.54 2.07
CA TRP A 33 -15.82 19.12 0.98
C TRP A 33 -15.28 17.87 0.28
N GLY A 34 -13.96 17.82 0.04
CA GLY A 34 -13.29 16.65 -0.54
C GLY A 34 -13.34 15.44 0.40
N THR A 35 -13.05 15.61 1.68
CA THR A 35 -13.12 14.50 2.64
C THR A 35 -14.55 13.99 2.81
N THR A 36 -15.56 14.85 2.86
CA THR A 36 -16.97 14.44 2.87
C THR A 36 -17.32 13.60 1.63
N ALA A 37 -16.84 13.99 0.44
CA ALA A 37 -17.06 13.21 -0.78
C ALA A 37 -16.44 11.81 -0.69
N VAL A 38 -15.22 11.69 -0.16
CA VAL A 38 -14.56 10.40 0.09
C VAL A 38 -15.35 9.55 1.09
N TYR A 39 -15.79 10.14 2.20
CA TYR A 39 -16.59 9.43 3.21
C TYR A 39 -17.92 8.94 2.64
N LYS A 40 -18.55 9.65 1.70
CA LYS A 40 -19.77 9.15 1.02
C LYS A 40 -19.57 7.80 0.34
N ILE A 41 -18.38 7.53 -0.23
CA ILE A 41 -18.05 6.23 -0.81
C ILE A 41 -17.81 5.21 0.29
N LEU A 42 -16.95 5.55 1.26
CA LEU A 42 -16.58 4.63 2.34
C LEU A 42 -17.75 4.25 3.24
N ASP A 43 -18.75 5.12 3.38
CA ASP A 43 -19.95 4.90 4.17
C ASP A 43 -21.13 4.34 3.38
N ASN A 44 -20.99 4.19 2.06
CA ASN A 44 -22.05 3.65 1.23
C ASN A 44 -22.35 2.17 1.60
N PRO A 45 -23.62 1.80 1.87
CA PRO A 45 -23.98 0.43 2.24
C PRO A 45 -23.63 -0.61 1.18
N THR A 46 -23.82 -0.30 -0.10
CA THR A 46 -23.50 -1.20 -1.22
C THR A 46 -22.00 -1.47 -1.28
N VAL A 47 -21.18 -0.42 -1.16
CA VAL A 47 -19.70 -0.53 -1.17
C VAL A 47 -19.21 -1.34 0.05
N LYS A 48 -19.80 -1.13 1.23
CA LYS A 48 -19.48 -1.92 2.44
C LYS A 48 -19.85 -3.39 2.26
N THR A 49 -21.04 -3.69 1.72
CA THR A 49 -21.50 -5.06 1.48
C THR A 49 -20.63 -5.79 0.46
N HIS A 50 -20.14 -5.08 -0.57
CA HIS A 50 -19.19 -5.61 -1.55
C HIS A 50 -17.72 -5.50 -1.09
N LEU A 51 -17.47 -5.38 0.21
CA LEU A 51 -16.13 -5.38 0.82
C LEU A 51 -15.16 -4.35 0.21
N GLY A 52 -15.69 -3.17 -0.15
CA GLY A 52 -14.91 -2.07 -0.71
C GLY A 52 -14.81 -2.06 -2.23
N GLN A 53 -15.46 -2.99 -2.95
CA GLN A 53 -15.55 -2.94 -4.41
C GLN A 53 -16.62 -1.92 -4.85
N PHE A 54 -16.27 -1.11 -5.85
CA PHE A 54 -17.18 -0.16 -6.48
C PHE A 54 -16.77 0.15 -7.92
N SER A 55 -17.71 0.66 -8.71
CA SER A 55 -17.55 0.93 -10.14
C SER A 55 -17.83 2.39 -10.51
N ASP A 56 -17.51 2.79 -11.74
CA ASP A 56 -17.89 4.11 -12.28
C ASP A 56 -19.42 4.36 -12.19
N THR A 57 -20.24 3.31 -12.32
CA THR A 57 -21.70 3.40 -12.13
C THR A 57 -22.05 3.77 -10.69
N ASP A 58 -21.40 3.14 -9.71
CA ASP A 58 -21.60 3.45 -8.30
C ASP A 58 -21.19 4.89 -7.98
N LEU A 59 -20.08 5.37 -8.57
CA LEU A 59 -19.67 6.77 -8.44
C LEU A 59 -20.76 7.74 -8.93
N GLY A 60 -21.43 7.41 -10.03
CA GLY A 60 -22.55 8.19 -10.56
C GLY A 60 -23.73 8.29 -9.58
N LEU A 61 -24.05 7.18 -8.90
CA LEU A 61 -25.13 7.11 -7.92
C LEU A 61 -24.77 7.82 -6.60
N ILE A 62 -23.57 7.58 -6.09
CA ILE A 62 -23.10 8.09 -4.79
C ILE A 62 -22.84 9.61 -4.86
N TRP A 63 -22.26 10.08 -5.96
CA TRP A 63 -22.03 11.49 -6.25
C TRP A 63 -23.06 12.01 -7.26
N SER A 64 -24.33 11.78 -6.97
CA SER A 64 -25.47 12.28 -7.74
C SER A 64 -25.88 13.71 -7.41
N ASP A 65 -25.54 14.18 -6.20
CA ASP A 65 -25.76 15.57 -5.78
C ASP A 65 -25.03 16.55 -6.73
N PRO A 66 -25.70 17.62 -7.21
CA PRO A 66 -25.11 18.60 -8.13
C PRO A 66 -23.76 19.15 -7.68
N GLN A 67 -23.51 19.23 -6.37
CA GLN A 67 -22.21 19.73 -5.88
C GLN A 67 -21.03 18.80 -6.24
N TYR A 68 -21.25 17.51 -6.51
CA TYR A 68 -20.22 16.52 -6.84
C TYR A 68 -20.33 15.98 -8.27
N ALA A 69 -21.50 16.07 -8.89
CA ALA A 69 -21.83 15.39 -10.15
C ALA A 69 -20.86 15.70 -11.30
N ASP A 70 -20.39 16.94 -11.40
CA ASP A 70 -19.47 17.39 -12.45
C ASP A 70 -17.98 17.18 -12.10
N MET A 71 -17.69 16.67 -10.90
CA MET A 71 -16.32 16.50 -10.38
C MET A 71 -15.97 15.04 -10.09
N ARG A 72 -16.73 14.07 -10.60
CA ARG A 72 -16.55 12.65 -10.24
C ARG A 72 -15.15 12.12 -10.56
N HIS A 73 -14.58 12.52 -11.69
CA HIS A 73 -13.23 12.11 -12.08
C HIS A 73 -12.16 12.72 -11.16
N GLU A 74 -12.30 14.00 -10.82
CA GLU A 74 -11.43 14.68 -9.85
C GLU A 74 -11.56 14.07 -8.45
N LEU A 75 -12.77 13.74 -8.00
CA LEU A 75 -13.00 13.13 -6.69
C LEU A 75 -12.43 11.72 -6.62
N LEU A 76 -12.59 10.92 -7.67
CA LEU A 76 -11.94 9.62 -7.77
C LEU A 76 -10.41 9.76 -7.75
N GLN A 77 -9.86 10.71 -8.50
CA GLN A 77 -8.42 10.95 -8.49
C GLN A 77 -7.94 11.42 -7.11
N LEU A 78 -8.74 12.22 -6.42
CA LEU A 78 -8.46 12.65 -5.05
C LEU A 78 -8.40 11.44 -4.09
N MET A 79 -9.29 10.45 -4.25
CA MET A 79 -9.22 9.20 -3.49
C MET A 79 -7.94 8.41 -3.78
N LYS A 80 -7.51 8.35 -5.03
CA LYS A 80 -6.25 7.70 -5.44
C LYS A 80 -5.04 8.41 -4.82
N GLU A 81 -4.97 9.74 -4.90
CA GLU A 81 -3.89 10.55 -4.29
C GLU A 81 -3.85 10.41 -2.75
N PHE A 82 -5.01 10.31 -2.10
CA PHE A 82 -5.09 10.04 -0.66
C PHE A 82 -4.88 8.57 -0.28
N LYS A 83 -4.58 7.71 -1.26
CA LYS A 83 -4.34 6.28 -1.08
C LYS A 83 -5.51 5.58 -0.37
N VAL A 84 -6.72 5.96 -0.75
CA VAL A 84 -7.97 5.39 -0.20
C VAL A 84 -8.44 4.20 -1.05
N CYS A 85 -8.23 4.27 -2.35
CA CYS A 85 -8.57 3.22 -3.29
C CYS A 85 -7.52 3.06 -4.40
N TYR A 86 -7.59 1.93 -5.08
CA TYR A 86 -6.88 1.70 -6.36
C TYR A 86 -7.86 1.16 -7.40
N GLU A 87 -7.49 1.30 -8.67
CA GLU A 87 -8.21 0.69 -9.79
C GLU A 87 -7.72 -0.74 -10.00
N ILE A 88 -8.65 -1.69 -10.14
CA ILE A 88 -8.30 -3.10 -10.28
C ILE A 88 -7.57 -3.30 -11.62
N PRO A 89 -6.34 -3.82 -11.63
CA PRO A 89 -5.58 -4.02 -12.87
C PRO A 89 -6.38 -4.89 -13.85
N ARG A 90 -6.44 -4.46 -15.12
CA ARG A 90 -7.20 -5.09 -16.21
C ARG A 90 -8.73 -5.02 -16.08
N ARG A 91 -9.28 -4.27 -15.12
CA ARG A 91 -10.71 -4.03 -14.96
C ARG A 91 -10.99 -2.54 -14.89
N LYS A 92 -10.94 -1.87 -16.04
CA LYS A 92 -11.15 -0.42 -16.14
C LYS A 92 -12.49 -0.03 -15.54
N GLY A 93 -12.50 1.04 -14.74
CA GLY A 93 -13.72 1.54 -14.11
C GLY A 93 -14.20 0.71 -12.92
N GLN A 94 -13.36 -0.18 -12.40
CA GLN A 94 -13.60 -0.99 -11.20
C GLN A 94 -12.51 -0.73 -10.18
N TYR A 95 -12.89 -0.53 -8.93
CA TYR A 95 -12.00 -0.04 -7.88
C TYR A 95 -12.18 -0.83 -6.59
N ILE A 96 -11.13 -0.82 -5.77
CA ILE A 96 -11.15 -1.39 -4.41
C ILE A 96 -10.72 -0.32 -3.42
N ALA A 97 -11.47 -0.18 -2.32
CA ALA A 97 -11.07 0.55 -1.12
C ALA A 97 -10.59 -0.43 -0.02
N PRO A 98 -9.27 -0.63 0.17
CA PRO A 98 -8.74 -1.67 1.05
C PRO A 98 -9.18 -1.59 2.52
N HIS A 99 -9.59 -0.40 2.96
CA HIS A 99 -10.06 -0.16 4.32
C HIS A 99 -11.37 -0.90 4.68
N LEU A 100 -12.12 -1.31 3.65
CA LEU A 100 -13.40 -2.01 3.75
C LEU A 100 -13.29 -3.52 3.49
N LEU A 101 -12.10 -4.03 3.16
CA LEU A 101 -11.88 -5.46 2.99
C LEU A 101 -12.16 -6.22 4.30
N SER A 102 -12.36 -7.54 4.17
CA SER A 102 -12.45 -8.43 5.33
C SER A 102 -11.17 -8.34 6.17
N ALA A 103 -11.30 -8.48 7.50
CA ALA A 103 -10.15 -8.63 8.38
C ALA A 103 -9.60 -10.06 8.41
N GLU A 104 -10.37 -11.02 7.89
CA GLU A 104 -9.98 -12.42 7.84
C GLU A 104 -8.99 -12.66 6.69
N SER A 105 -7.89 -13.34 7.00
CA SER A 105 -6.93 -13.78 5.99
C SER A 105 -7.54 -14.91 5.17
N PRO A 106 -7.37 -14.92 3.84
CA PRO A 106 -7.66 -16.10 3.04
C PRO A 106 -6.72 -17.26 3.42
N ILE A 107 -7.06 -18.47 2.97
CA ILE A 107 -6.18 -19.64 3.13
C ILE A 107 -4.99 -19.47 2.18
N ILE A 108 -3.80 -19.31 2.75
CA ILE A 108 -2.57 -19.07 2.00
C ILE A 108 -1.68 -20.31 2.13
N ASN A 109 -1.39 -20.97 1.00
CA ASN A 109 -0.38 -22.01 0.97
C ASN A 109 1.01 -21.34 1.00
N TRP A 110 1.72 -21.44 2.13
CA TRP A 110 3.03 -20.83 2.34
C TRP A 110 4.08 -21.89 2.63
N ASN A 111 5.18 -21.91 1.87
CA ASN A 111 6.28 -22.84 2.10
C ASN A 111 7.16 -22.36 3.28
N PRO A 112 7.28 -23.11 4.38
CA PRO A 112 8.05 -22.71 5.54
C PRO A 112 9.59 -22.77 5.33
N ASN A 113 10.09 -23.50 4.33
CA ASN A 113 11.47 -24.00 4.30
C ASN A 113 12.53 -22.99 3.79
N GLN A 114 12.14 -21.87 3.18
CA GLN A 114 13.06 -20.85 2.66
C GLN A 114 12.50 -19.44 2.92
N ASN A 115 12.44 -19.06 4.20
CA ASN A 115 11.82 -17.81 4.61
C ASN A 115 12.78 -16.84 5.29
N LEU A 116 12.80 -15.61 4.79
CA LEU A 116 13.27 -14.46 5.54
C LEU A 116 12.07 -13.87 6.31
N ILE A 117 12.21 -13.68 7.61
CA ILE A 117 11.17 -13.09 8.45
C ILE A 117 11.71 -11.78 9.03
N LEU A 118 11.02 -10.67 8.73
CA LEU A 118 11.27 -9.37 9.33
C LEU A 118 10.09 -8.98 10.21
N ARG A 119 10.38 -8.30 11.32
CA ARG A 119 9.38 -7.75 12.22
C ARG A 119 9.73 -6.31 12.53
N TYR A 120 8.76 -5.41 12.32
CA TYR A 120 8.87 -4.01 12.67
C TYR A 120 8.02 -3.73 13.90
N ASP A 121 8.67 -3.43 15.02
CA ASP A 121 8.03 -3.14 16.31
C ASP A 121 7.98 -1.63 16.55
N TYR A 122 6.78 -1.05 16.56
CA TYR A 122 6.58 0.38 16.85
C TYR A 122 6.51 0.61 18.36
N LYS A 123 7.56 1.24 18.92
CA LYS A 123 7.69 1.45 20.39
C LYS A 123 6.55 2.26 20.99
N ASN A 124 6.29 3.46 20.46
CA ASN A 124 5.40 4.43 21.10
C ASN A 124 4.05 4.55 20.40
N PHE A 125 4.05 4.57 19.07
CA PHE A 125 2.85 4.84 18.28
C PHE A 125 2.96 4.15 16.92
N MET A 126 1.90 3.45 16.54
CA MET A 126 1.71 2.91 15.20
C MET A 126 0.59 3.70 14.51
N PRO A 127 0.89 4.47 13.46
CA PRO A 127 -0.15 5.18 12.71
C PRO A 127 -1.19 4.22 12.12
N LYS A 128 -2.47 4.58 12.23
CA LYS A 128 -3.56 3.81 11.61
C LYS A 128 -3.46 3.87 10.09
N GLY A 129 -3.75 2.74 9.46
CA GLY A 129 -3.89 2.66 8.00
C GLY A 129 -2.59 2.64 7.22
N ILE A 130 -1.42 2.49 7.88
CA ILE A 130 -0.13 2.29 7.19
C ILE A 130 -0.26 1.15 6.18
N LEU A 131 -0.78 0.01 6.63
CA LEU A 131 -0.91 -1.14 5.74
C LEU A 131 -1.88 -0.90 4.59
N THR A 132 -3.06 -0.33 4.84
CA THR A 132 -4.03 -0.03 3.77
C THR A 132 -3.48 0.93 2.72
N ARG A 133 -2.67 1.93 3.12
CA ARG A 133 -1.99 2.83 2.18
C ARG A 133 -0.90 2.11 1.40
N PHE A 134 -0.12 1.25 2.08
CA PHE A 134 0.87 0.39 1.43
C PHE A 134 0.24 -0.54 0.39
N ILE A 135 -0.91 -1.14 0.71
CA ILE A 135 -1.70 -1.96 -0.23
C ILE A 135 -2.07 -1.16 -1.48
N VAL A 136 -2.56 0.08 -1.31
CA VAL A 136 -2.90 0.94 -2.45
C VAL A 136 -1.66 1.26 -3.30
N GLU A 137 -0.52 1.53 -2.69
CA GLU A 137 0.71 1.82 -3.44
C GLU A 137 1.26 0.60 -4.18
N MET A 138 1.18 -0.57 -3.55
CA MET A 138 1.76 -1.83 -4.06
C MET A 138 0.76 -2.68 -4.87
N HIS A 139 -0.43 -2.16 -5.18
CA HIS A 139 -1.53 -2.98 -5.71
C HIS A 139 -1.18 -3.77 -6.97
N ASN A 140 -0.31 -3.24 -7.84
CA ASN A 140 0.11 -3.93 -9.07
C ASN A 140 0.86 -5.25 -8.82
N ASP A 141 1.51 -5.38 -7.66
CA ASP A 141 2.29 -6.57 -7.30
C ASP A 141 1.48 -7.57 -6.46
N ILE A 142 0.22 -7.24 -6.14
CA ILE A 142 -0.65 -8.12 -5.36
C ILE A 142 -0.96 -9.38 -6.17
N GLU A 143 -0.78 -10.54 -5.53
CA GLU A 143 -1.06 -11.83 -6.16
C GLU A 143 -2.55 -11.93 -6.51
N ASN A 144 -2.85 -12.30 -7.76
CA ASN A 144 -4.20 -12.39 -8.32
C ASN A 144 -5.03 -11.09 -8.28
N VAL A 145 -4.40 -9.91 -8.20
CA VAL A 145 -5.12 -8.63 -8.03
C VAL A 145 -6.17 -8.32 -9.08
N SER A 146 -6.03 -8.83 -10.31
CA SER A 146 -7.02 -8.65 -11.37
C SER A 146 -8.35 -9.37 -11.13
N ASP A 147 -8.40 -10.29 -10.16
CA ASP A 147 -9.59 -11.02 -9.76
C ASP A 147 -9.90 -10.75 -8.27
N PRO A 148 -10.81 -9.82 -7.96
CA PRO A 148 -11.09 -9.41 -6.57
C PRO A 148 -11.51 -10.54 -5.63
N GLU A 149 -12.08 -11.62 -6.14
CA GLU A 149 -12.50 -12.77 -5.32
C GLU A 149 -11.32 -13.65 -4.91
N ASN A 150 -10.24 -13.65 -5.71
CA ASN A 150 -9.04 -14.47 -5.52
C ASN A 150 -7.78 -13.65 -5.18
N ALA A 151 -7.88 -12.32 -5.20
CA ALA A 151 -6.81 -11.40 -4.85
C ALA A 151 -6.37 -11.65 -3.41
N LEU A 152 -5.08 -11.89 -3.21
CA LEU A 152 -4.54 -12.20 -1.88
C LEU A 152 -4.26 -10.93 -1.08
N VAL A 153 -5.34 -10.23 -0.74
CA VAL A 153 -5.33 -8.98 0.01
C VAL A 153 -6.53 -8.95 0.94
N TRP A 154 -6.28 -8.54 2.18
CA TRP A 154 -7.30 -8.36 3.21
C TRP A 154 -6.94 -7.10 4.01
N LYS A 155 -7.83 -6.67 4.90
CA LYS A 155 -7.69 -5.39 5.61
C LYS A 155 -6.39 -5.28 6.40
N THR A 156 -5.90 -6.40 6.90
CA THR A 156 -4.72 -6.50 7.79
C THR A 156 -3.57 -7.27 7.16
N GLY A 157 -3.62 -7.59 5.87
CA GLY A 157 -2.45 -8.16 5.20
C GLY A 157 -2.58 -8.28 3.68
N VAL A 158 -1.46 -8.63 3.06
CA VAL A 158 -1.35 -8.73 1.61
C VAL A 158 -0.23 -9.68 1.22
N ILE A 159 -0.42 -10.38 0.11
CA ILE A 159 0.60 -11.15 -0.58
C ILE A 159 1.03 -10.40 -1.84
N LEU A 160 2.33 -10.12 -1.92
CA LEU A 160 2.97 -9.53 -3.09
C LEU A 160 3.84 -10.57 -3.80
N THR A 161 3.94 -10.44 -5.12
CA THR A 161 4.79 -11.31 -5.96
C THR A 161 5.69 -10.48 -6.85
N ASN A 162 6.94 -10.91 -6.98
CA ASN A 162 7.89 -10.38 -7.96
C ASN A 162 8.76 -11.52 -8.47
N GLY A 163 8.45 -12.02 -9.68
CA GLY A 163 9.10 -13.19 -10.25
C GLY A 163 8.94 -14.42 -9.33
N PRO A 164 10.03 -15.08 -8.91
CA PRO A 164 9.98 -16.24 -8.03
C PRO A 164 9.86 -15.87 -6.54
N THR A 165 9.86 -14.58 -6.20
CA THR A 165 9.79 -14.11 -4.81
C THR A 165 8.35 -13.76 -4.45
N ARG A 166 7.94 -14.21 -3.27
CA ARG A 166 6.61 -13.93 -2.70
C ARG A 166 6.80 -13.35 -1.31
N ALA A 167 6.08 -12.28 -0.99
CA ALA A 167 6.12 -11.63 0.31
C ALA A 167 4.73 -11.55 0.92
N GLU A 168 4.57 -12.02 2.16
CA GLU A 168 3.41 -11.74 2.98
C GLU A 168 3.73 -10.60 3.94
N ILE A 169 2.87 -9.58 3.94
CA ILE A 169 2.93 -8.46 4.87
C ILE A 169 1.65 -8.48 5.68
N THR A 170 1.77 -8.57 7.01
CA THR A 170 0.63 -8.63 7.93
C THR A 170 0.77 -7.58 9.03
N GLU A 171 -0.30 -6.84 9.28
CA GLU A 171 -0.42 -5.84 10.34
C GLU A 171 -1.04 -6.45 11.60
N HIS A 172 -0.31 -6.31 12.71
CA HIS A 172 -0.74 -6.64 14.06
C HIS A 172 -0.90 -5.34 14.86
N TYR A 173 -1.97 -4.59 14.55
CA TYR A 173 -2.13 -3.20 15.00
C TYR A 173 -2.11 -3.05 16.54
N TYR A 174 -2.81 -3.92 17.27
CA TYR A 174 -2.84 -3.87 18.74
C TYR A 174 -1.49 -4.20 19.38
N GLN A 175 -0.70 -5.05 18.74
CA GLN A 175 0.68 -5.35 19.14
C GLN A 175 1.68 -4.30 18.63
N ARG A 176 1.23 -3.37 17.78
CA ARG A 176 2.03 -2.35 17.10
C ARG A 176 3.16 -2.96 16.26
N LYS A 177 2.83 -4.03 15.52
CA LYS A 177 3.81 -4.76 14.70
C LYS A 177 3.37 -4.85 13.25
N ILE A 178 4.36 -4.82 12.36
CA ILE A 178 4.22 -5.32 11.00
C ILE A 178 5.13 -6.53 10.86
N HIS A 179 4.58 -7.65 10.42
CA HIS A 179 5.32 -8.86 10.09
C HIS A 179 5.47 -8.97 8.59
N ILE A 180 6.68 -9.29 8.13
CA ILE A 180 6.97 -9.53 6.73
C ILE A 180 7.62 -10.91 6.63
N ARG A 181 7.01 -11.80 5.86
CA ARG A 181 7.59 -13.09 5.49
C ARG A 181 7.90 -13.06 4.01
N VAL A 182 9.12 -13.41 3.63
CA VAL A 182 9.54 -13.47 2.23
C VAL A 182 9.99 -14.89 1.92
N SER A 183 9.43 -15.48 0.87
CA SER A 183 9.83 -16.77 0.33
C SER A 183 10.33 -16.60 -1.10
N GLY A 184 11.28 -17.45 -1.50
CA GLY A 184 11.87 -17.44 -2.84
C GLY A 184 13.37 -17.74 -2.79
N PRO A 185 14.02 -17.82 -3.96
CA PRO A 185 15.46 -18.03 -4.04
C PRO A 185 16.17 -16.92 -3.25
N ALA A 186 17.09 -17.30 -2.37
CA ALA A 186 17.95 -16.31 -1.73
C ALA A 186 18.63 -15.47 -2.83
N PRO A 187 18.73 -14.13 -2.68
CA PRO A 187 19.63 -13.38 -3.54
C PRO A 187 20.99 -14.06 -3.45
N ALA A 188 21.62 -14.37 -4.58
CA ALA A 188 22.93 -14.98 -4.60
C ALA A 188 23.90 -14.03 -3.91
N THR A 189 24.11 -14.22 -2.60
CA THR A 189 25.10 -13.51 -1.83
C THR A 189 26.45 -14.03 -2.29
N SER A 190 26.95 -13.53 -3.41
CA SER A 190 28.36 -13.54 -3.73
C SER A 190 29.03 -12.51 -2.81
N LEU A 191 29.12 -12.84 -1.52
CA LEU A 191 30.22 -12.34 -0.72
C LEU A 191 31.46 -13.01 -1.31
N PRO A 192 32.42 -12.28 -1.90
CA PRO A 192 33.70 -12.88 -2.22
C PRO A 192 34.31 -13.34 -0.90
N SER A 193 34.37 -14.66 -0.71
CA SER A 193 35.22 -15.28 0.28
C SER A 193 36.66 -14.89 -0.05
N SER A 194 37.14 -13.79 0.51
CA SER A 194 38.58 -13.53 0.55
C SER A 194 39.21 -14.63 1.40
N PRO A 195 40.23 -15.34 0.89
CA PRO A 195 40.93 -16.33 1.68
C PRO A 195 41.70 -15.60 2.79
N ALA A 196 41.39 -15.93 4.04
CA ALA A 196 42.19 -15.53 5.19
C ALA A 196 43.56 -16.23 5.06
N ASN A 197 44.54 -15.51 4.49
CA ASN A 197 45.94 -15.88 4.56
C ASN A 197 46.34 -15.98 6.03
N SER A 198 46.71 -17.19 6.44
CA SER A 198 47.35 -17.46 7.72
C SER A 198 48.85 -17.13 7.60
N PRO A 199 49.45 -16.32 8.48
CA PRO A 199 50.88 -16.39 8.70
C PRO A 199 51.14 -17.38 9.84
N LYS A 200 51.61 -18.58 9.51
CA LYS A 200 52.42 -19.37 10.44
C LYS A 200 53.79 -18.70 10.52
N SER A 201 54.09 -18.01 11.63
CA SER A 201 55.46 -17.68 12.01
C SER A 201 55.82 -18.46 13.28
N THR A 202 56.36 -19.64 13.08
CA THR A 202 57.14 -20.35 14.09
C THR A 202 58.48 -20.70 13.45
N MET A 203 59.52 -19.95 13.79
CA MET A 203 60.89 -20.44 13.70
C MET A 203 61.65 -19.97 14.95
N ASN A 204 61.94 -20.95 15.80
CA ASN A 204 62.99 -20.92 16.80
C ASN A 204 64.32 -21.31 16.12
N SER A 205 65.40 -20.63 16.51
CA SER A 205 66.81 -21.07 16.65
C SER A 205 67.67 -19.78 16.59
N THR A 206 68.72 -19.57 17.39
CA THR A 206 69.67 -20.53 17.96
C THR A 206 70.38 -19.90 19.16
N THR A 207 70.69 -20.76 20.12
CA THR A 207 71.77 -20.68 21.10
C THR A 207 73.09 -20.19 20.50
N THR A 208 73.73 -19.20 21.11
CA THR A 208 75.15 -19.22 21.51
C THR A 208 75.35 -18.24 22.66
#